data_AF-A0A9W7TPT2-F1
#
_entry.id   AF-A0A9W7TPT2-F1
#
_cell.length_a   1.000
_cell.length_b   1.000
_cell.length_c   1.000
_cell.angle_alpha   90.00
_cell.angle_beta   90.00
_cell.angle_gamma   90.00
#
_symmetry.space_group_name_H-M   'P 1'
#
loop_
_entity.id
_entity.type
_entity.pdbx_description
1 polymer ?
#
loop_
_entity_poly.entity_id
_entity_poly.type
_entity_poly.pdbx_seq_one_letter_code
_entity_poly.pdbx_strand_id
1 'polypeptide(L)'
;MENTGSQMVSLEQQVESVERSIVFLRQEQLTMLHGLHLEILSLQKRCTELTQELNMKPPGRSEADVQEEEELLKAHCSQVEERLQEQQEVQSELRWELSQKTVLVGTLRASLKDKERRFLEELKNRSHRTTALNTELHKQTETAAYLSFQLHSAKQKLQQQKLQQRRRQAPPADEKPPIHPPPQDRASSPTVVKPKRRSSSRPTSHLRTERARECVPRERVTGPEEPMAMPDPALFLYPYRHRMRPRPPYRHALQEVEGGEESDQLDQGASVSRLATTVAKATATTESNVE
;
A
#
# COMPACT_ATOMS: atom_id res chain seq x y z
N MET A 1 44.58 -81.79 101.91
CA MET A 1 43.10 -81.64 101.91
C MET A 1 42.70 -80.24 101.40
N GLU A 2 43.35 -79.70 100.37
CA GLU A 2 43.18 -78.29 99.93
C GLU A 2 42.27 -78.12 98.70
N ASN A 3 41.85 -79.21 98.06
CA ASN A 3 41.11 -79.21 96.79
C ASN A 3 39.64 -78.79 96.92
N THR A 4 39.04 -78.87 98.11
CA THR A 4 37.63 -78.54 98.34
C THR A 4 37.38 -77.05 98.52
N GLY A 5 38.35 -76.30 99.06
CA GLY A 5 38.26 -74.84 99.22
C GLY A 5 38.34 -74.10 97.89
N SER A 6 39.22 -74.53 96.97
CA SER A 6 39.33 -73.92 95.63
C SER A 6 38.11 -74.19 94.74
N GLN A 7 37.43 -75.34 94.91
CA GLN A 7 36.19 -75.65 94.20
C GLN A 7 35.00 -74.82 94.70
N MET A 8 34.92 -74.55 96.00
CA MET A 8 33.86 -73.74 96.60
C MET A 8 33.96 -72.27 96.15
N VAL A 9 35.17 -71.68 96.16
CA VAL A 9 35.43 -70.31 95.70
C VAL A 9 35.17 -70.15 94.18
N SER A 10 35.48 -71.19 93.39
CA SER A 10 35.18 -71.19 91.95
C SER A 10 33.67 -71.21 91.65
N LEU A 11 32.88 -71.91 92.46
CA LEU A 11 31.44 -72.00 92.29
C LEU A 11 30.76 -70.68 92.69
N GLU A 12 31.22 -70.03 93.76
CA GLU A 12 30.75 -68.70 94.17
C GLU A 12 31.03 -67.64 93.09
N GLN A 13 32.25 -67.62 92.53
CA GLN A 13 32.56 -66.73 91.40
C GLN A 13 31.69 -66.98 90.17
N GLN A 14 31.33 -68.24 89.91
CA GLN A 14 30.45 -68.61 88.79
C GLN A 14 29.01 -68.17 89.05
N VAL A 15 28.51 -68.30 90.27
CA VAL A 15 27.19 -67.79 90.69
C VAL A 15 27.16 -66.26 90.58
N GLU A 16 28.14 -65.55 91.12
CA GLU A 16 28.21 -64.09 91.00
C GLU A 16 28.35 -63.62 89.54
N SER A 17 29.04 -64.38 88.69
CA SER A 17 29.14 -64.08 87.25
C SER A 17 27.78 -64.22 86.56
N VAL A 18 27.05 -65.30 86.85
CA VAL A 18 25.69 -65.52 86.33
C VAL A 18 24.74 -64.45 86.85
N GLU A 19 24.80 -64.07 88.13
CA GLU A 19 23.97 -63.00 88.70
C GLU A 19 24.21 -61.65 88.01
N ARG A 20 25.48 -61.27 87.79
CA ARG A 20 25.82 -60.06 87.01
C ARG A 20 25.29 -60.15 85.57
N SER A 21 25.38 -61.33 84.94
CA SER A 21 24.85 -61.55 83.58
C SER A 21 23.32 -61.44 83.53
N ILE A 22 22.61 -61.90 84.57
CA ILE A 22 21.16 -61.78 84.68
C ILE A 22 20.78 -60.31 84.85
N VAL A 23 21.45 -59.57 85.73
CA VAL A 23 21.21 -58.13 85.90
C VAL A 23 21.46 -57.38 84.59
N PHE A 24 22.54 -57.70 83.87
CA PHE A 24 22.82 -57.14 82.55
C PHE A 24 21.70 -57.44 81.55
N LEU A 25 21.27 -58.70 81.43
CA LEU A 25 20.18 -59.09 80.54
C LEU A 25 18.86 -58.38 80.89
N ARG A 26 18.57 -58.23 82.18
CA ARG A 26 17.38 -57.51 82.66
C ARG A 26 17.45 -56.04 82.32
N GLN A 27 18.62 -55.42 82.46
CA GLN A 27 18.85 -54.04 82.07
C GLN A 27 18.69 -53.87 80.55
N GLU A 28 19.28 -54.77 79.74
CA GLU A 28 19.19 -54.75 78.28
C GLU A 28 17.74 -54.92 77.81
N GLN A 29 17.01 -55.89 78.38
CA GLN A 29 15.58 -56.09 78.12
C GLN A 29 14.75 -54.84 78.44
N LEU A 30 15.03 -54.18 79.56
CA LEU A 30 14.33 -52.96 79.95
C LEU A 30 14.61 -51.81 78.97
N THR A 31 15.86 -51.62 78.55
CA THR A 31 16.21 -50.61 77.52
C THR A 31 15.56 -50.90 76.17
N MET A 32 15.54 -52.15 75.73
CA MET A 32 14.87 -52.54 74.48
C MET A 32 13.37 -52.25 74.56
N LEU A 33 12.72 -52.64 75.66
CA LEU A 33 11.29 -52.47 75.84
C LEU A 33 10.91 -50.98 75.93
N HIS A 34 11.74 -50.16 76.58
CA HIS A 34 11.59 -48.71 76.58
C HIS A 34 11.74 -48.10 75.18
N GLY A 35 12.76 -48.52 74.41
CA GLY A 35 12.98 -48.08 73.04
C GLY A 35 11.81 -48.41 72.12
N LEU A 36 11.30 -49.64 72.18
CA LEU A 36 10.12 -50.07 71.42
C LEU A 36 8.88 -49.26 71.81
N HIS A 37 8.71 -48.95 73.09
CA HIS A 37 7.58 -48.12 73.53
C HIS A 37 7.63 -46.71 72.92
N LEU A 38 8.81 -46.08 72.86
CA LEU A 38 8.99 -44.78 72.20
C LEU A 38 8.74 -44.85 70.69
N GLU A 39 9.15 -45.92 70.04
CA GLU A 39 8.91 -46.13 68.61
C GLU A 39 7.42 -46.29 68.31
N ILE A 40 6.69 -47.08 69.12
CA ILE A 40 5.24 -47.21 69.02
C ILE A 40 4.56 -45.85 69.18
N LEU A 41 4.96 -45.05 70.18
CA LEU A 41 4.42 -43.71 70.37
C LEU A 41 4.73 -42.77 69.20
N SER A 42 5.94 -42.84 68.63
CA SER A 42 6.33 -42.06 67.45
C SER A 42 5.51 -42.45 66.22
N LEU A 43 5.30 -43.75 65.99
CA LEU A 43 4.51 -44.26 64.88
C LEU A 43 3.04 -43.87 65.03
N GLN A 44 2.49 -44.02 66.24
CA GLN A 44 1.13 -43.58 66.56
C GLN A 44 0.94 -42.09 66.27
N LYS A 45 1.88 -41.25 66.71
CA LYS A 45 1.86 -39.82 66.40
C LYS A 45 1.86 -39.58 64.89
N ARG A 46 2.75 -40.21 64.13
CA ARG A 46 2.82 -40.03 62.67
C ARG A 46 1.56 -40.54 61.95
N CYS A 47 0.98 -41.65 62.41
CA CYS A 47 -0.29 -42.14 61.90
C CYS A 47 -1.42 -41.14 62.16
N THR A 48 -1.47 -40.51 63.35
CA THR A 48 -2.46 -39.47 63.65
C THR A 48 -2.26 -38.22 62.81
N GLU A 49 -1.02 -37.79 62.59
CA GLU A 49 -0.69 -36.64 61.72
C GLU A 49 -1.12 -36.91 60.27
N LEU A 50 -0.76 -38.08 59.71
CA LEU A 50 -1.15 -38.45 58.34
C LEU A 50 -2.68 -38.56 58.18
N THR A 51 -3.36 -39.06 59.21
CA THR A 51 -4.83 -39.13 59.24
C THR A 51 -5.43 -37.73 59.26
N GLN A 52 -4.86 -36.80 60.04
CA GLN A 52 -5.29 -35.40 60.04
C GLN A 52 -5.01 -34.74 58.69
N GLU A 53 -3.84 -34.93 58.09
CA GLU A 53 -3.51 -34.40 56.76
C GLU A 53 -4.48 -34.89 55.68
N LEU A 54 -4.85 -36.18 55.72
CA LEU A 54 -5.84 -36.74 54.80
C LEU A 54 -7.24 -36.17 55.03
N ASN A 55 -7.65 -35.97 56.28
CA ASN A 55 -8.95 -35.39 56.61
C ASN A 55 -9.02 -33.88 56.27
N MET A 56 -7.90 -33.17 56.34
CA MET A 56 -7.81 -31.74 55.99
C MET A 56 -7.61 -31.52 54.49
N LYS A 57 -7.20 -32.55 53.74
CA LYS A 57 -7.12 -32.48 52.28
C LYS A 57 -8.56 -32.41 51.75
N PRO A 58 -8.95 -31.33 51.05
CA PRO A 58 -10.28 -31.26 50.48
C PRO A 58 -10.47 -32.45 49.54
N PRO A 59 -11.69 -33.01 49.44
CA PRO A 59 -11.98 -33.98 48.38
C PRO A 59 -11.54 -33.33 47.07
N GLY A 60 -10.78 -34.07 46.25
CA GLY A 60 -10.44 -33.61 44.90
C GLY A 60 -11.73 -33.24 44.14
N ARG A 61 -11.60 -32.49 43.03
CA ARG A 61 -12.73 -32.20 42.15
C ARG A 61 -13.53 -33.48 41.93
N SER A 62 -14.84 -33.42 42.17
CA SER A 62 -15.68 -34.59 42.02
C SER A 62 -15.70 -35.01 40.55
N GLU A 63 -15.95 -36.29 40.29
CA GLU A 63 -16.05 -36.79 38.92
C GLU A 63 -17.11 -36.03 38.11
N ALA A 64 -18.18 -35.58 38.76
CA ALA A 64 -19.20 -34.72 38.17
C ALA A 64 -18.67 -33.33 37.77
N ASP A 65 -17.85 -32.69 38.63
CA ASP A 65 -17.25 -31.39 38.32
C ASP A 65 -16.30 -31.47 37.11
N VAL A 66 -15.57 -32.59 36.99
CA VAL A 66 -14.66 -32.83 35.87
C VAL A 66 -15.44 -33.07 34.57
N GLN A 67 -16.56 -33.80 34.63
CA GLN A 67 -17.43 -34.02 33.48
C GLN A 67 -18.09 -32.72 32.99
N GLU A 68 -18.59 -31.88 33.90
CA GLU A 68 -19.16 -30.57 33.55
C GLU A 68 -18.11 -29.67 32.89
N GLU A 69 -16.89 -29.61 33.44
CA GLU A 69 -15.79 -28.84 32.87
C GLU A 69 -15.41 -29.36 31.47
N GLU A 70 -15.39 -30.68 31.26
CA GLU A 70 -15.13 -31.29 29.97
C GLU A 70 -16.22 -30.95 28.94
N GLU A 71 -17.49 -30.97 29.32
CA GLU A 71 -18.61 -30.57 28.47
C GLU A 71 -18.53 -29.10 28.06
N LEU A 72 -18.22 -28.21 29.02
CA LEU A 72 -18.01 -26.78 28.76
C LEU A 72 -16.84 -26.54 27.81
N LEU A 73 -15.73 -27.24 28.01
CA LEU A 73 -14.57 -27.16 27.12
C LEU A 73 -14.91 -27.65 25.72
N LYS A 74 -15.62 -28.78 25.59
CA LYS A 74 -16.08 -29.30 24.29
C LYS A 74 -16.99 -28.31 23.56
N ALA A 75 -17.93 -27.69 24.27
CA ALA A 75 -18.81 -26.68 23.72
C ALA A 75 -18.02 -25.44 23.25
N HIS A 76 -17.06 -24.99 24.06
CA HIS A 76 -16.19 -23.87 23.69
C HIS A 76 -15.30 -24.20 22.49
N CYS A 77 -14.67 -25.39 22.45
CA CYS A 77 -13.89 -25.85 21.30
C CYS A 77 -14.74 -25.89 20.03
N SER A 78 -15.94 -26.48 20.10
CA SER A 78 -16.86 -26.55 18.95
C SER A 78 -17.22 -25.15 18.43
N GLN A 79 -17.50 -24.20 19.32
CA GLN A 79 -17.81 -22.81 18.92
C GLN A 79 -16.62 -22.11 18.25
N VAL A 80 -15.40 -22.34 18.76
CA VAL A 80 -14.19 -21.74 18.16
C VAL A 80 -13.90 -22.35 16.79
N GLU A 81 -14.10 -23.67 16.64
CA GLU A 81 -13.95 -24.38 15.38
C GLU A 81 -14.95 -23.88 14.32
N GLU A 82 -16.23 -23.71 14.69
CA GLU A 82 -17.25 -23.15 13.81
C GLU A 82 -16.87 -21.74 13.33
N ARG A 83 -16.47 -20.86 14.25
CA ARG A 83 -16.01 -19.50 13.90
C ARG A 83 -14.77 -19.51 13.01
N LEU A 84 -13.85 -20.45 13.23
CA LEU A 84 -12.66 -20.60 12.40
C LEU A 84 -13.05 -21.05 10.99
N GLN A 85 -14.00 -21.97 10.87
CA GLN A 85 -14.49 -22.44 9.58
C GLN A 85 -15.20 -21.32 8.80
N GLU A 86 -16.11 -20.58 9.44
CA GLU A 86 -16.76 -19.40 8.84
C GLU A 86 -15.71 -18.40 8.31
N GLN A 87 -14.66 -18.12 9.10
CA GLN A 87 -13.58 -17.24 8.67
C GLN A 87 -12.80 -17.80 7.47
N GLN A 88 -12.55 -19.11 7.44
CA GLN A 88 -11.86 -19.75 6.32
C GLN A 88 -12.69 -19.70 5.04
N GLU A 89 -14.01 -19.91 5.13
CA GLU A 89 -14.95 -19.81 4.01
C GLU A 89 -14.94 -18.38 3.45
N VAL A 90 -15.17 -17.36 4.28
CA VAL A 90 -15.10 -15.94 3.88
C VAL A 90 -13.73 -15.60 3.28
N GLN A 91 -12.64 -16.07 3.88
CA GLN A 91 -11.30 -15.82 3.35
C GLN A 91 -11.09 -16.48 1.97
N SER A 92 -11.66 -17.66 1.74
CA SER A 92 -11.60 -18.35 0.46
C SER A 92 -12.39 -17.61 -0.63
N GLU A 93 -13.57 -17.09 -0.29
CA GLU A 93 -14.40 -16.28 -1.18
C GLU A 93 -13.69 -14.99 -1.58
N LEU A 94 -13.12 -14.26 -0.60
CA LEU A 94 -12.36 -13.04 -0.87
C LEU A 94 -11.15 -13.30 -1.78
N ARG A 95 -10.43 -14.42 -1.58
CA ARG A 95 -9.32 -14.80 -2.47
C ARG A 95 -9.81 -15.08 -3.89
N TRP A 96 -10.94 -15.78 -4.02
CA TRP A 96 -11.54 -16.05 -5.32
C TRP A 96 -11.98 -14.76 -6.03
N GLU A 97 -12.67 -13.86 -5.35
CA GLU A 97 -13.06 -12.56 -5.90
C GLU A 97 -11.84 -11.73 -6.35
N LEU A 98 -10.79 -11.70 -5.53
CA LEU A 98 -9.57 -10.97 -5.86
C LEU A 98 -8.88 -11.56 -7.09
N SER A 99 -8.92 -12.88 -7.26
CA SER A 99 -8.46 -13.54 -8.47
C SER A 99 -9.27 -13.12 -9.70
N GLN A 100 -10.60 -13.15 -9.62
CA GLN A 100 -11.48 -12.71 -10.72
C GLN A 100 -11.25 -11.23 -11.08
N LYS A 101 -11.14 -10.36 -10.07
CA LYS A 101 -10.86 -8.92 -10.25
C LYS A 101 -9.49 -8.72 -10.92
N THR A 102 -8.46 -9.45 -10.50
CA THR A 102 -7.12 -9.42 -11.12
C THR A 102 -7.17 -9.81 -12.60
N VAL A 103 -7.91 -10.87 -12.95
CA VAL A 103 -8.09 -11.30 -14.33
C VAL A 103 -8.78 -10.21 -15.16
N LEU A 104 -9.88 -9.65 -14.66
CA LEU A 104 -10.60 -8.57 -15.33
C LEU A 104 -9.74 -7.32 -15.55
N VAL A 105 -8.97 -6.92 -14.53
CA VAL A 105 -8.02 -5.81 -14.66
C VAL A 105 -6.97 -6.13 -15.72
N GLY A 106 -6.49 -7.38 -15.79
CA GLY A 106 -5.58 -7.85 -16.82
C GLY A 106 -6.15 -7.73 -18.24
N THR A 107 -7.39 -8.18 -18.45
CA THR A 107 -8.06 -8.10 -19.77
C THR A 107 -8.33 -6.66 -20.19
N LEU A 108 -8.76 -5.79 -19.27
CA LEU A 108 -8.98 -4.37 -19.54
C LEU A 108 -7.66 -3.65 -19.89
N ARG A 109 -6.58 -3.92 -19.15
CA ARG A 109 -5.25 -3.36 -19.46
C ARG A 109 -4.76 -3.82 -20.83
N ALA A 110 -4.91 -5.09 -21.17
CA ALA A 110 -4.55 -5.60 -22.49
C ALA A 110 -5.38 -4.92 -23.60
N SER A 111 -6.71 -4.83 -23.42
CA SER A 111 -7.62 -4.15 -24.36
C SER A 111 -7.27 -2.68 -24.58
N LEU A 112 -6.91 -1.95 -23.52
CA LEU A 112 -6.49 -0.55 -23.63
C LEU A 112 -5.19 -0.42 -24.42
N LYS A 113 -4.18 -1.25 -24.12
CA LYS A 113 -2.93 -1.31 -24.89
C LYS A 113 -3.18 -1.66 -26.35
N ASP A 114 -4.12 -2.55 -26.65
CA ASP A 114 -4.46 -2.93 -28.02
C ASP A 114 -5.11 -1.77 -28.78
N LYS A 115 -6.03 -1.04 -28.14
CA LYS A 115 -6.64 0.16 -28.71
C LYS A 115 -5.60 1.25 -28.97
N GLU A 116 -4.69 1.48 -28.02
CA GLU A 116 -3.57 2.43 -28.19
C GLU A 116 -2.73 2.07 -29.42
N ARG A 117 -2.32 0.81 -29.57
CA ARG A 117 -1.56 0.35 -30.75
C ARG A 117 -2.33 0.59 -32.05
N ARG A 118 -3.63 0.33 -32.08
CA ARG A 118 -4.48 0.60 -33.25
C ARG A 118 -4.58 2.09 -33.58
N PHE A 119 -4.77 2.95 -32.59
CA PHE A 119 -4.83 4.40 -32.81
C PHE A 119 -3.50 4.97 -33.33
N LEU A 120 -2.37 4.45 -32.85
CA LEU A 120 -1.06 4.86 -33.36
C LEU A 120 -0.84 4.43 -34.82
N GLU A 121 -1.25 3.21 -35.18
CA GLU A 121 -1.16 2.75 -36.57
C GLU A 121 -2.08 3.56 -37.49
N GLU A 122 -3.31 3.86 -37.05
CA GLU A 122 -4.21 4.75 -37.77
C GLU A 122 -3.64 6.15 -37.95
N LEU A 123 -3.05 6.72 -36.90
CA LEU A 123 -2.43 8.04 -36.95
C LEU A 123 -1.26 8.07 -37.93
N LYS A 124 -0.41 7.04 -37.90
CA LYS A 124 0.70 6.85 -38.83
C LYS A 124 0.20 6.75 -40.28
N ASN A 125 -0.83 5.95 -40.53
CA ASN A 125 -1.43 5.79 -41.85
C ASN A 125 -2.03 7.09 -42.39
N ARG A 126 -2.75 7.85 -41.54
CA ARG A 126 -3.31 9.15 -41.92
C ARG A 126 -2.21 10.19 -42.18
N SER A 127 -1.16 10.19 -41.36
CA SER A 127 0.01 11.05 -41.56
C SER A 127 0.67 10.77 -42.91
N HIS A 128 0.93 9.50 -43.23
CA HIS A 128 1.51 9.11 -44.51
C HIS A 128 0.62 9.54 -45.69
N ARG A 129 -0.70 9.31 -45.60
CA ARG A 129 -1.66 9.75 -46.62
C ARG A 129 -1.67 11.27 -46.81
N THR A 130 -1.59 12.02 -45.71
CA THR A 130 -1.54 13.49 -45.76
C THR A 130 -0.27 13.95 -46.45
N THR A 131 0.89 13.37 -46.12
CA THR A 131 2.15 13.66 -46.79
C THR A 131 2.08 13.34 -48.28
N ALA A 132 1.55 12.17 -48.66
CA ALA A 132 1.39 11.79 -50.07
C ALA A 132 0.52 12.80 -50.84
N LEU A 133 -0.65 13.17 -50.30
CA LEU A 133 -1.53 14.17 -50.92
C LEU A 133 -0.88 15.56 -50.98
N ASN A 134 -0.12 15.97 -49.96
CA ASN A 134 0.61 17.25 -49.98
C ASN A 134 1.68 17.27 -51.08
N THR A 135 2.43 16.17 -51.25
CA THR A 135 3.42 16.08 -52.33
C THR A 135 2.75 16.15 -53.71
N GLU A 136 1.58 15.53 -53.87
CA GLU A 136 0.82 15.59 -55.12
C GLU A 136 0.29 17.00 -55.39
N LEU A 137 -0.27 17.65 -54.38
CA LEU A 137 -0.71 19.05 -54.46
C LEU A 137 0.46 19.98 -54.81
N HIS A 138 1.65 19.74 -54.24
CA HIS A 138 2.84 20.54 -54.54
C HIS A 138 3.25 20.41 -56.01
N LYS A 139 3.32 19.18 -56.54
CA LYS A 139 3.59 18.94 -57.98
C LYS A 139 2.56 19.64 -58.88
N GLN A 140 1.29 19.58 -58.51
CA GLN A 140 0.22 20.28 -59.24
C GLN A 140 0.41 21.81 -59.16
N THR A 141 0.87 22.34 -58.03
CA THR A 141 1.17 23.76 -57.86
C THR A 141 2.36 24.20 -58.72
N GLU A 142 3.43 23.40 -58.75
CA GLU A 142 4.62 23.65 -59.59
C GLU A 142 4.28 23.64 -61.08
N THR A 143 3.50 22.65 -61.53
CA THR A 143 3.05 22.58 -62.93
C THR A 143 2.14 23.74 -63.30
N ALA A 144 1.21 24.13 -62.42
CA ALA A 144 0.37 25.32 -62.63
C ALA A 144 1.19 26.62 -62.71
N ALA A 145 2.21 26.77 -61.85
CA ALA A 145 3.12 27.91 -61.88
C ALA A 145 3.95 27.95 -63.17
N TYR A 146 4.45 26.79 -63.62
CA TYR A 146 5.18 26.66 -64.88
C TYR A 146 4.33 27.06 -66.09
N LEU A 147 3.11 26.55 -66.19
CA LEU A 147 2.18 26.92 -67.27
C LEU A 147 1.80 28.40 -67.22
N SER A 148 1.61 28.96 -66.02
CA SER A 148 1.35 30.40 -65.84
C SER A 148 2.52 31.25 -66.32
N PHE A 149 3.76 30.84 -66.01
CA PHE A 149 4.97 31.49 -66.50
C PHE A 149 5.08 31.42 -68.03
N GLN A 150 4.82 30.26 -68.63
CA GLN A 150 4.80 30.11 -70.10
C GLN A 150 3.76 31.03 -70.74
N LEU A 151 2.56 31.10 -70.16
CA LEU A 151 1.46 31.94 -70.66
C LEU A 151 1.81 33.43 -70.55
N HIS A 152 2.37 33.88 -69.42
CA HIS A 152 2.86 35.25 -69.27
C HIS A 152 3.97 35.59 -70.26
N SER A 153 4.95 34.69 -70.43
CA SER A 153 6.03 34.85 -71.41
C SER A 153 5.49 34.97 -72.85
N ALA A 154 4.53 34.12 -73.22
CA ALA A 154 3.88 34.18 -74.53
C ALA A 154 3.12 35.51 -74.73
N LYS A 155 2.35 35.95 -73.72
CA LYS A 155 1.66 37.26 -73.73
C LYS A 155 2.64 38.42 -73.89
N GLN A 156 3.77 38.40 -73.18
CA GLN A 156 4.79 39.44 -73.27
C GLN A 156 5.42 39.50 -74.66
N LYS A 157 5.78 38.35 -75.26
CA LYS A 157 6.31 38.28 -76.63
C LYS A 157 5.32 38.84 -77.64
N LEU A 158 4.03 38.49 -77.53
CA LEU A 158 2.98 39.01 -78.40
C LEU A 158 2.79 40.53 -78.25
N GLN A 159 2.81 41.05 -77.02
CA GLN A 159 2.75 42.48 -76.75
C GLN A 159 3.95 43.23 -77.34
N GLN A 160 5.16 42.67 -77.19
CA GLN A 160 6.38 43.22 -77.78
C GLN A 160 6.28 43.27 -79.31
N GLN A 161 5.78 42.19 -79.94
CA GLN A 161 5.54 42.16 -81.38
C GLN A 161 4.52 43.23 -81.82
N LYS A 162 3.40 43.38 -81.11
CA LYS A 162 2.41 44.44 -81.37
C LYS A 162 2.99 45.84 -81.25
N LEU A 163 3.84 46.09 -80.24
CA LEU A 163 4.52 47.37 -80.07
C LEU A 163 5.51 47.64 -81.20
N GLN A 164 6.30 46.64 -81.61
CA GLN A 164 7.20 46.76 -82.76
C GLN A 164 6.44 47.03 -84.07
N GLN A 165 5.29 46.40 -84.29
CA GLN A 165 4.41 46.70 -85.43
C GLN A 165 3.91 48.16 -85.39
N ARG A 166 3.45 48.65 -84.24
CA ARG A 166 3.08 50.08 -84.09
C ARG A 166 4.25 51.02 -84.36
N ARG A 167 5.48 50.68 -83.95
CA ARG A 167 6.67 51.50 -84.25
C ARG A 167 7.07 51.46 -85.73
N ARG A 168 6.85 50.35 -86.43
CA ARG A 168 7.07 50.25 -87.89
C ARG A 168 6.01 50.98 -88.71
N GLN A 169 4.82 51.19 -88.15
CA GLN A 169 3.73 51.95 -88.76
C GLN A 169 3.69 53.43 -88.31
N ALA A 170 4.67 53.88 -87.51
CA ALA A 170 4.79 55.28 -87.12
C ALA A 170 5.64 56.04 -88.17
N PRO A 171 5.11 57.12 -88.80
CA PRO A 171 5.87 57.93 -89.75
C PRO A 171 6.99 58.73 -89.04
N PRO A 172 8.06 59.13 -89.76
CA PRO A 172 9.17 59.87 -89.15
C PRO A 172 8.72 61.29 -88.75
N ALA A 173 9.08 61.68 -87.53
CA ALA A 173 8.81 63.01 -86.99
C ALA A 173 9.92 63.98 -87.42
N ASP A 174 9.53 65.08 -88.07
CA ASP A 174 10.33 66.31 -88.20
C ASP A 174 10.05 67.28 -87.03
N GLU A 175 11.01 68.16 -86.76
CA GLU A 175 11.20 68.99 -85.56
C GLU A 175 10.08 70.00 -85.16
N LYS A 176 10.15 70.41 -83.87
CA LYS A 176 9.77 71.70 -83.22
C LYS A 176 8.42 71.85 -82.47
N PRO A 177 8.31 72.76 -81.46
CA PRO A 177 8.06 72.39 -80.06
C PRO A 177 6.82 73.13 -79.44
N PRO A 178 6.71 73.37 -78.11
CA PRO A 178 5.61 72.86 -77.26
C PRO A 178 4.59 73.92 -76.84
N ILE A 179 3.28 73.72 -77.03
CA ILE A 179 2.24 74.58 -76.43
C ILE A 179 1.00 73.76 -76.04
N HIS A 180 0.92 73.49 -74.73
CA HIS A 180 -0.25 73.39 -73.84
C HIS A 180 -1.40 72.34 -74.04
N PRO A 181 -1.88 71.70 -72.94
CA PRO A 181 -3.00 70.75 -72.93
C PRO A 181 -4.36 71.45 -72.77
N PRO A 182 -5.48 70.92 -73.31
CA PRO A 182 -6.54 70.31 -72.45
C PRO A 182 -7.48 69.31 -73.21
N PRO A 183 -8.63 68.84 -72.67
CA PRO A 183 -9.01 68.49 -71.31
C PRO A 183 -9.28 66.97 -71.16
N GLN A 184 -9.07 66.43 -69.95
CA GLN A 184 -9.57 65.09 -69.60
C GLN A 184 -11.05 65.17 -69.26
N ASP A 185 -11.89 64.57 -70.09
CA ASP A 185 -13.29 64.32 -69.76
C ASP A 185 -13.58 62.82 -69.68
N ARG A 186 -14.05 62.46 -68.48
CA ARG A 186 -15.01 61.41 -68.11
C ARG A 186 -14.54 59.95 -67.90
N ALA A 187 -14.63 59.60 -66.61
CA ALA A 187 -15.27 58.41 -66.02
C ALA A 187 -14.67 57.04 -66.40
N SER A 188 -14.21 56.21 -65.47
CA SER A 188 -15.01 55.70 -64.34
C SER A 188 -14.11 55.13 -63.24
N SER A 189 -14.51 55.40 -62.01
CA SER A 189 -13.96 54.89 -60.75
C SER A 189 -14.01 53.35 -60.68
N PRO A 190 -13.10 52.74 -59.89
CA PRO A 190 -13.59 51.85 -58.85
C PRO A 190 -13.20 52.39 -57.47
N THR A 191 -14.24 52.56 -56.68
CA THR A 191 -14.33 52.79 -55.24
C THR A 191 -13.17 52.17 -54.44
N VAL A 192 -12.22 53.01 -54.00
CA VAL A 192 -11.36 52.69 -52.85
C VAL A 192 -12.13 53.12 -51.60
N VAL A 193 -12.88 52.18 -51.03
CA VAL A 193 -13.53 52.34 -49.74
C VAL A 193 -12.44 52.36 -48.65
N LYS A 194 -12.20 53.53 -48.06
CA LYS A 194 -11.45 53.66 -46.80
C LYS A 194 -12.26 53.03 -45.66
N PRO A 195 -11.75 52.08 -44.88
CA PRO A 195 -12.36 51.73 -43.62
C PRO A 195 -11.94 52.75 -42.55
N LYS A 196 -12.94 53.23 -41.84
CA LYS A 196 -12.88 54.12 -40.69
C LYS A 196 -12.04 53.48 -39.56
N ARG A 197 -10.91 54.11 -39.19
CA ARG A 197 -10.16 53.77 -37.96
C ARG A 197 -11.03 54.12 -36.76
N ARG A 198 -11.60 53.11 -36.11
CA ARG A 198 -12.03 53.19 -34.71
C ARG A 198 -11.97 51.79 -34.09
N SER A 199 -10.86 51.45 -33.45
CA SER A 199 -10.77 50.54 -32.29
C SER A 199 -9.32 50.18 -31.97
N SER A 200 -8.89 50.59 -30.77
CA SER A 200 -8.01 49.87 -29.84
C SER A 200 -6.83 49.07 -30.42
N SER A 201 -5.64 49.65 -30.36
CA SER A 201 -4.38 48.92 -30.39
C SER A 201 -4.15 48.14 -29.08
N ARG A 202 -4.22 46.81 -29.15
CA ARG A 202 -3.53 45.89 -28.24
C ARG A 202 -3.18 44.63 -29.05
N PRO A 203 -1.92 44.17 -29.11
CA PRO A 203 -1.56 43.01 -29.91
C PRO A 203 -1.94 41.73 -29.16
N THR A 204 -2.88 40.95 -29.69
CA THR A 204 -3.25 39.63 -29.17
C THR A 204 -2.77 38.53 -30.13
N SER A 205 -1.45 38.32 -30.17
CA SER A 205 -0.82 37.24 -30.94
C SER A 205 -1.07 35.83 -30.36
N HIS A 206 -1.77 35.73 -29.22
CA HIS A 206 -1.94 34.49 -28.47
C HIS A 206 -3.22 33.69 -28.80
N LEU A 207 -4.17 34.25 -29.57
CA LEU A 207 -5.48 33.62 -29.79
C LEU A 207 -5.56 32.74 -31.06
N ARG A 208 -4.67 32.92 -32.04
CA ARG A 208 -4.70 32.09 -33.27
C ARG A 208 -4.01 30.74 -33.14
N THR A 209 -3.09 30.61 -32.19
CA THR A 209 -2.40 29.33 -31.93
C THR A 209 -3.26 28.36 -31.12
N GLU A 210 -4.33 28.85 -30.48
CA GLU A 210 -5.21 28.04 -29.63
C GLU A 210 -6.25 27.23 -30.42
N ARG A 211 -6.83 27.79 -31.48
CA ARG A 211 -7.89 27.13 -32.25
C ARG A 211 -7.45 25.90 -33.05
N ALA A 212 -6.14 25.74 -33.28
CA ALA A 212 -5.58 24.55 -33.94
C ALA A 212 -5.27 23.40 -32.96
N ARG A 213 -5.43 23.62 -31.65
CA ARG A 213 -5.15 22.63 -30.59
C ARG A 213 -6.39 22.22 -29.79
N GLU A 214 -7.58 22.48 -30.32
CA GLU A 214 -8.85 22.10 -29.68
C GLU A 214 -9.29 20.65 -29.97
N CYS A 215 -8.59 19.92 -30.85
CA CYS A 215 -8.92 18.51 -31.18
C CYS A 215 -8.28 17.47 -30.24
N VAL A 216 -7.62 17.90 -29.17
CA VAL A 216 -7.18 17.02 -28.08
C VAL A 216 -7.82 17.54 -26.81
N PRO A 217 -8.70 16.77 -26.15
CA PRO A 217 -9.12 17.10 -24.80
C PRO A 217 -7.88 17.38 -23.96
N ARG A 218 -7.69 18.63 -23.54
CA ARG A 218 -6.74 18.99 -22.48
C ARG A 218 -7.38 18.55 -21.17
N GLU A 219 -7.56 17.26 -21.01
CA GLU A 219 -7.66 16.66 -19.70
C GLU A 219 -6.33 17.01 -19.03
N ARG A 220 -6.38 17.94 -18.07
CA ARG A 220 -5.26 18.11 -17.15
C ARG A 220 -5.22 16.77 -16.43
N VAL A 221 -4.34 15.88 -16.88
CA VAL A 221 -3.94 14.70 -16.12
C VAL A 221 -3.26 15.27 -14.87
N THR A 222 -4.05 15.62 -13.88
CA THR A 222 -3.61 15.49 -12.50
C THR A 222 -3.19 14.03 -12.42
N GLY A 223 -1.87 13.81 -12.41
CA GLY A 223 -1.34 12.52 -12.00
C GLY A 223 -1.96 12.13 -10.65
N PRO A 224 -1.83 10.87 -10.24
CA PRO A 224 -2.23 10.45 -8.90
C PRO A 224 -1.70 11.49 -7.91
N GLU A 225 -2.59 12.02 -7.06
CA GLU A 225 -2.20 12.89 -5.96
C GLU A 225 -1.00 12.25 -5.27
N GLU A 226 0.09 13.01 -5.18
CA GLU A 226 1.34 12.50 -4.61
C GLU A 226 1.00 11.94 -3.23
N PRO A 227 1.22 10.63 -2.99
CA PRO A 227 0.71 9.97 -1.80
C PRO A 227 1.29 10.69 -0.60
N MET A 228 0.42 11.40 0.13
CA MET A 228 0.80 11.99 1.41
C MET A 228 1.43 10.89 2.24
N ALA A 229 2.63 11.16 2.77
CA ALA A 229 3.29 10.24 3.69
C ALA A 229 2.28 9.87 4.78
N MET A 230 2.04 8.57 4.93
CA MET A 230 1.11 8.06 5.93
C MET A 230 1.48 8.67 7.28
N PRO A 231 0.49 9.13 8.08
CA PRO A 231 0.79 9.61 9.42
C PRO A 231 1.53 8.51 10.18
N ASP A 232 2.66 8.89 10.79
CA ASP A 232 3.57 7.94 11.45
C ASP A 232 2.77 7.03 12.42
N PRO A 233 2.69 5.71 12.15
CA PRO A 233 1.93 4.79 13.00
C PRO A 233 2.52 4.70 14.41
N ALA A 234 3.76 5.15 14.62
CA ALA A 234 4.39 5.18 15.94
C ALA A 234 3.83 6.27 16.88
N LEU A 235 2.95 7.16 16.43
CA LEU A 235 2.31 8.16 17.30
C LEU A 235 1.50 7.54 18.46
N PHE A 236 1.08 6.28 18.33
CA PHE A 236 0.37 5.54 19.39
C PHE A 236 1.32 4.70 20.26
N LEU A 237 2.59 4.57 19.87
CA LEU A 237 3.60 3.75 20.56
C LEU A 237 4.41 4.53 21.59
N TYR A 238 4.31 5.87 21.61
CA TYR A 238 4.92 6.67 22.65
C TYR A 238 4.02 6.74 23.89
N PRO A 239 4.52 6.40 25.09
CA PRO A 239 3.85 6.70 26.34
C PRO A 239 3.49 8.18 26.36
N TYR A 240 2.27 8.49 26.79
CA TYR A 240 1.59 9.80 26.76
C TYR A 240 2.31 10.95 27.50
N ARG A 241 3.58 10.82 27.86
CA ARG A 241 4.26 11.72 28.80
C ARG A 241 5.01 12.89 28.18
N HIS A 242 5.13 13.02 26.86
CA HIS A 242 5.85 14.16 26.25
C HIS A 242 5.01 14.90 25.19
N ARG A 243 3.76 15.26 25.52
CA ARG A 243 3.09 16.42 24.89
C ARG A 243 3.44 17.71 25.63
N MET A 244 4.70 18.11 25.60
CA MET A 244 5.07 19.51 25.74
C MET A 244 5.45 19.98 24.35
N ARG A 245 4.46 20.44 23.57
CA ARG A 245 4.75 21.14 22.33
C ARG A 245 4.94 22.62 22.65
N PRO A 246 6.16 23.17 22.60
CA PRO A 246 6.32 24.60 22.42
C PRO A 246 5.79 24.96 21.02
N ARG A 247 4.86 25.92 20.96
CA ARG A 247 4.45 26.58 19.71
C ARG A 247 5.45 27.71 19.47
N PRO A 248 6.16 27.80 18.32
CA PRO A 248 5.81 28.77 17.26
C PRO A 248 6.40 28.38 15.87
N PRO A 249 6.56 29.31 14.89
CA PRO A 249 5.54 30.02 14.12
C PRO A 249 5.57 29.65 12.62
N TYR A 250 4.64 30.23 11.90
CA TYR A 250 4.41 30.16 10.46
C TYR A 250 5.58 30.79 9.64
N ARG A 251 6.21 30.02 8.72
CA ARG A 251 6.44 30.33 7.27
C ARG A 251 7.76 29.81 6.64
N HIS A 252 7.61 29.43 5.37
CA HIS A 252 8.53 29.46 4.22
C HIS A 252 9.48 28.27 3.92
N ALA A 253 9.69 28.12 2.60
CA ALA A 253 10.14 26.97 1.83
C ALA A 253 11.67 26.88 1.62
N LEU A 254 12.09 25.78 0.96
CA LEU A 254 13.40 25.35 0.42
C LEU A 254 13.93 24.11 1.17
N GLN A 255 14.01 22.93 0.55
CA GLN A 255 14.91 22.46 -0.53
C GLN A 255 16.20 21.84 0.05
N GLU A 256 16.49 20.61 -0.41
CA GLU A 256 17.72 19.77 -0.34
C GLU A 256 17.87 18.82 0.86
N VAL A 257 17.95 17.49 0.61
CA VAL A 257 19.18 16.65 0.52
C VAL A 257 19.82 16.53 1.91
N GLU A 258 19.90 15.37 2.57
CA GLU A 258 20.75 14.20 2.30
C GLU A 258 20.46 13.20 3.44
N GLY A 259 20.43 11.88 3.20
CA GLY A 259 21.55 11.00 3.60
C GLY A 259 21.48 10.64 5.10
N GLY A 260 20.98 9.46 5.47
CA GLY A 260 21.82 8.31 5.82
C GLY A 260 21.61 8.02 7.32
N GLU A 261 21.14 6.82 7.71
CA GLU A 261 21.98 5.76 8.31
C GLU A 261 22.54 6.21 9.68
N GLU A 262 22.33 5.58 10.82
CA GLU A 262 22.40 4.18 11.20
C GLU A 262 22.25 4.18 12.74
N SER A 263 21.54 3.22 13.36
CA SER A 263 21.92 2.67 14.67
C SER A 263 21.07 1.47 15.01
N ASP A 264 21.73 0.34 14.79
CA ASP A 264 21.75 -0.89 15.56
C ASP A 264 21.23 -0.89 17.01
N GLN A 265 20.80 -2.10 17.36
CA GLN A 265 21.05 -2.82 18.62
C GLN A 265 19.97 -2.86 19.73
N LEU A 266 19.60 -4.13 20.00
CA LEU A 266 19.29 -4.74 21.31
C LEU A 266 17.88 -4.45 21.87
N ASP A 267 17.17 -5.36 22.52
CA ASP A 267 17.34 -6.77 22.90
C ASP A 267 16.03 -7.17 23.61
N GLN A 268 15.74 -8.47 23.61
CA GLN A 268 14.94 -9.23 24.58
C GLN A 268 13.69 -8.61 25.26
N GLY A 269 12.58 -9.37 25.20
CA GLY A 269 11.61 -9.33 26.29
C GLY A 269 10.21 -9.82 25.92
N ALA A 270 10.04 -11.14 25.92
CA ALA A 270 8.73 -11.76 25.92
C ALA A 270 7.87 -11.24 27.10
N SER A 271 6.61 -10.91 26.85
CA SER A 271 5.53 -11.08 27.81
C SER A 271 4.17 -11.03 27.15
N VAL A 272 3.52 -12.17 27.24
CA VAL A 272 2.14 -12.48 26.89
C VAL A 272 1.20 -11.73 27.83
N SER A 273 0.20 -11.02 27.30
CA SER A 273 -1.10 -10.88 27.96
C SER A 273 -2.17 -10.26 27.05
N ARG A 274 -3.09 -11.14 26.63
CA ARG A 274 -4.55 -11.06 26.81
C ARG A 274 -5.22 -9.69 26.68
N LEU A 275 -6.17 -9.60 25.75
CA LEU A 275 -7.50 -8.94 25.87
C LEU A 275 -8.32 -9.34 24.62
N ALA A 276 -9.37 -10.13 24.76
CA ALA A 276 -10.74 -9.72 25.10
C ALA A 276 -11.43 -8.88 24.00
N THR A 277 -12.15 -9.60 23.15
CA THR A 277 -13.51 -9.36 22.63
C THR A 277 -14.07 -7.94 22.70
N THR A 278 -14.32 -7.31 21.54
CA THR A 278 -15.59 -6.61 21.26
C THR A 278 -15.90 -6.68 19.76
N VAL A 279 -16.94 -7.43 19.40
CA VAL A 279 -17.56 -7.40 18.05
C VAL A 279 -18.81 -6.54 18.18
N ALA A 280 -18.79 -5.36 17.56
CA ALA A 280 -19.97 -4.54 17.36
C ALA A 280 -20.72 -5.05 16.11
N LYS A 281 -21.90 -5.62 16.34
CA LYS A 281 -22.86 -6.04 15.33
C LYS A 281 -23.63 -4.81 14.84
N ALA A 282 -23.51 -4.46 13.57
CA ALA A 282 -24.39 -3.52 12.89
C ALA A 282 -25.27 -4.29 11.90
N THR A 283 -26.51 -4.57 12.29
CA THR A 283 -27.57 -5.05 11.41
C THR A 283 -28.21 -3.84 10.73
N ALA A 284 -28.08 -3.74 9.41
CA ALA A 284 -28.85 -2.81 8.59
C ALA A 284 -30.18 -3.46 8.22
N THR A 285 -31.27 -2.86 8.72
CA THR A 285 -32.65 -3.11 8.30
C THR A 285 -32.83 -2.57 6.89
N THR A 286 -33.17 -3.42 5.92
CA THR A 286 -33.68 -3.00 4.61
C THR A 286 -35.19 -3.13 4.65
N GLU A 287 -35.87 -1.99 4.67
CA GLU A 287 -37.32 -1.90 4.50
C GLU A 287 -37.65 -2.17 3.03
N SER A 288 -38.34 -3.28 2.81
CA SER A 288 -39.20 -3.48 1.66
C SER A 288 -40.41 -2.55 1.80
N ASN A 289 -40.65 -1.67 0.83
CA ASN A 289 -41.99 -1.14 0.64
C ASN A 289 -42.46 -1.34 -0.79
N VAL A 290 -43.65 -1.93 -0.85
CA VAL A 290 -44.45 -2.30 -2.01
C VAL A 290 -45.51 -1.22 -2.13
N GLU A 291 -45.57 -0.55 -3.27
CA GLU A 291 -46.79 -0.15 -4.00
C GLU A 291 -46.40 0.55 -5.32
#